data_AF-A0A2T1CNP0-F1
#
_entry.id   AF-A0A2T1CNP0-F1
#
_cell.length_a   1.000
_cell.length_b   1.000
_cell.length_c   1.000
_cell.angle_alpha   90.00
_cell.angle_beta   90.00
_cell.angle_gamma   90.00
#
_symmetry.space_group_name_H-M   'P 1'
#
loop_
_entity.id
_entity.type
_entity.pdbx_description
1 polymer ?
#
loop_
_entity_poly.entity_id
_entity_poly.type
_entity_poly.pdbx_seq_one_letter_code
_entity_poly.pdbx_strand_id
1 'polypeptide(L)'
;MFKLSQIGIKKKIANDPYYRFQSLTEIAIAAELGIKIDVNLATVDDWLRLPGVSIHQARSLVELVRMGVELVCLEDIAAAINVSVQHLQSYEPILAFAYYDRLSLLSPVKININSASIQELAAITSIGCDLAQKIVSQRQQEGKYRNLVDLSSRLNLDSDLISQIMHYVSFT
;
A
#
# COMPACT_ATOMS: atom_id res chain seq x y z
N MET A 1 26.12 -15.38 -28.02
CA MET A 1 25.04 -16.23 -27.46
C MET A 1 24.22 -15.54 -26.37
N PHE A 2 24.80 -14.65 -25.54
CA PHE A 2 24.11 -14.02 -24.39
C PHE A 2 23.00 -12.97 -24.69
N LYS A 3 23.02 -12.27 -25.84
CA LYS A 3 21.99 -11.24 -26.15
C LYS A 3 20.62 -11.83 -26.52
N LEU A 4 20.58 -13.01 -27.14
CA LEU A 4 19.32 -13.66 -27.57
C LEU A 4 18.51 -14.17 -26.37
N SER A 5 19.16 -14.66 -25.31
CA SER A 5 18.49 -15.10 -24.08
C SER A 5 17.90 -13.91 -23.31
N GLN A 6 18.60 -12.76 -23.26
CA GLN A 6 18.08 -11.54 -22.63
C GLN A 6 16.82 -11.00 -23.32
N ILE A 7 16.74 -11.06 -24.66
CA ILE A 7 15.54 -10.63 -25.40
C ILE A 7 14.33 -11.50 -25.02
N GLY A 8 14.53 -12.82 -24.89
CA GLY A 8 13.47 -13.74 -24.46
C GLY A 8 12.99 -13.46 -23.03
N ILE A 9 13.91 -13.19 -22.11
CA ILE A 9 13.61 -12.82 -20.72
C ILE A 9 12.87 -11.47 -20.66
N LYS A 10 13.35 -10.45 -21.38
CA LYS A 10 12.67 -9.14 -21.48
C LYS A 10 11.22 -9.27 -21.94
N LYS A 11 10.97 -10.08 -22.98
CA LYS A 11 9.61 -10.34 -23.47
C LYS A 11 8.73 -11.05 -22.43
N LYS A 12 9.27 -12.01 -21.67
CA LYS A 12 8.51 -12.68 -20.60
C LYS A 12 8.11 -11.71 -19.51
N ILE A 13 9.07 -10.94 -19.00
CA ILE A 13 8.86 -9.95 -17.95
C ILE A 13 7.85 -8.88 -18.39
N ALA A 14 7.95 -8.39 -19.64
CA ALA A 14 7.06 -7.35 -20.14
C ALA A 14 5.61 -7.83 -20.39
N ASN A 15 5.41 -9.11 -20.69
CA ASN A 15 4.10 -9.66 -21.01
C ASN A 15 3.37 -10.28 -19.81
N ASP A 16 4.02 -10.40 -18.66
CA ASP A 16 3.46 -10.98 -17.44
C ASP A 16 3.65 -10.04 -16.25
N PRO A 17 2.61 -9.26 -15.87
CA PRO A 17 2.66 -8.36 -14.73
C PRO A 17 3.00 -9.05 -13.40
N TYR A 18 2.68 -10.34 -13.27
CA TYR A 18 2.89 -11.14 -12.06
C TYR A 18 4.12 -12.04 -12.16
N TYR A 19 4.99 -11.80 -13.15
CA TYR A 19 6.19 -12.59 -13.35
C TYR A 19 7.04 -12.62 -12.08
N ARG A 20 7.29 -13.83 -11.57
CA ARG A 20 8.19 -14.06 -10.43
C ARG A 20 9.60 -14.21 -10.95
N PHE A 21 10.46 -13.28 -10.56
CA PHE A 21 11.87 -13.29 -10.96
C PHE A 21 12.56 -14.49 -10.34
N GLN A 22 13.46 -15.09 -11.12
CA GLN A 22 14.19 -16.30 -10.76
C GLN A 22 15.66 -16.01 -10.45
N SER A 23 16.16 -14.82 -10.80
CA SER A 23 17.57 -14.46 -10.60
C SER A 23 17.79 -12.95 -10.52
N LEU A 24 18.94 -12.54 -9.99
CA LEU A 24 19.36 -11.13 -9.94
C LEU A 24 19.54 -10.53 -11.35
N THR A 25 19.88 -11.34 -12.34
CA THR A 25 19.94 -10.93 -13.75
C THR A 25 18.57 -10.47 -14.25
N GLU A 26 17.50 -11.18 -13.85
CA GLU A 26 16.13 -10.82 -14.23
C GLU A 26 15.66 -9.55 -13.50
N ILE A 27 16.09 -9.35 -12.25
CA ILE A 27 15.85 -8.10 -11.51
C ILE A 27 16.49 -6.90 -12.23
N ALA A 28 17.74 -7.03 -12.65
CA ALA A 28 18.43 -5.98 -13.40
C ALA A 28 17.70 -5.67 -14.73
N ILE A 29 17.24 -6.70 -15.43
CA ILE A 29 16.43 -6.55 -16.65
C ILE A 29 15.09 -5.85 -16.35
N ALA A 30 14.42 -6.21 -15.26
CA ALA A 30 13.18 -5.56 -14.85
C ALA A 30 13.38 -4.07 -14.55
N ALA A 31 14.50 -3.72 -13.91
CA ALA A 31 14.88 -2.33 -13.69
C ALA A 31 15.12 -1.57 -15.01
N GLU A 32 15.80 -2.18 -15.98
CA GLU A 32 15.97 -1.61 -17.33
C GLU A 32 14.63 -1.40 -18.07
N LEU A 33 13.63 -2.23 -17.77
CA LEU A 33 12.27 -2.11 -18.31
C LEU A 33 11.42 -1.08 -17.54
N GLY A 34 11.96 -0.44 -16.50
CA GLY A 34 11.25 0.55 -15.70
C GLY A 34 10.23 -0.05 -14.72
N ILE A 35 10.30 -1.36 -14.46
CA ILE A 35 9.43 -2.00 -13.48
C ILE A 35 9.81 -1.52 -12.08
N LYS A 36 8.79 -1.09 -11.35
CA LYS A 36 8.90 -0.69 -9.95
C LYS A 36 7.83 -1.41 -9.13
N ILE A 37 8.23 -1.84 -7.94
CA ILE A 37 7.36 -2.32 -6.87
C ILE A 37 7.34 -1.21 -5.84
N ASP A 38 6.21 -0.53 -5.69
CA ASP A 38 6.05 0.44 -4.64
C ASP A 38 5.92 -0.25 -3.29
N VAL A 39 6.87 -0.01 -2.38
CA VAL A 39 6.95 -0.77 -1.12
C VAL A 39 5.78 -0.51 -0.18
N ASN A 40 5.14 0.66 -0.28
CA ASN A 40 4.02 1.06 0.56
C ASN A 40 2.65 0.79 -0.09
N LEU A 41 2.62 0.35 -1.35
CA LEU A 41 1.39 -0.11 -2.04
C LEU A 41 1.45 -1.59 -2.49
N ALA A 42 2.59 -2.25 -2.33
CA ALA A 42 2.82 -3.62 -2.80
C ALA A 42 1.84 -4.61 -2.16
N THR A 43 1.24 -5.44 -3.00
CA THR A 43 0.46 -6.60 -2.56
C THR A 43 1.36 -7.77 -2.17
N VAL A 44 0.77 -8.81 -1.58
CA VAL A 44 1.49 -10.06 -1.29
C VAL A 44 2.08 -10.65 -2.58
N ASP A 45 1.34 -10.62 -3.69
CA ASP A 45 1.82 -11.11 -4.98
C ASP A 45 2.97 -10.28 -5.54
N ASP A 46 2.98 -8.97 -5.33
CA ASP A 46 4.11 -8.10 -5.73
C ASP A 46 5.40 -8.48 -5.00
N TRP A 47 5.33 -8.69 -3.68
CA TRP A 47 6.48 -9.12 -2.89
C TRP A 47 6.99 -10.50 -3.29
N LEU A 48 6.08 -11.42 -3.65
CA LEU A 48 6.44 -12.76 -4.14
C LEU A 48 7.12 -12.75 -5.51
N ARG A 49 7.17 -11.60 -6.21
CA ARG A 49 7.97 -11.48 -7.43
C ARG A 49 9.47 -11.50 -7.12
N LEU A 50 9.87 -11.11 -5.91
CA LEU A 50 11.27 -11.06 -5.49
C LEU A 50 11.78 -12.47 -5.15
N PRO A 51 12.94 -12.89 -5.72
CA PRO A 51 13.54 -14.18 -5.39
C PRO A 51 13.82 -14.29 -3.89
N GLY A 52 13.47 -15.42 -3.27
CA GLY A 52 13.78 -15.70 -1.88
C GLY A 52 12.89 -14.99 -0.84
N VAL A 53 11.93 -14.14 -1.26
CA VAL A 53 10.91 -13.62 -0.34
C VAL A 53 9.81 -14.67 -0.16
N SER A 54 9.62 -15.14 1.07
CA SER A 54 8.57 -16.10 1.40
C SER A 54 7.19 -15.45 1.51
N ILE A 55 6.13 -16.26 1.36
CA ILE A 55 4.74 -15.81 1.58
C ILE A 55 4.51 -15.20 2.97
N HIS A 56 5.20 -15.71 3.99
CA HIS A 56 5.07 -15.21 5.36
C HIS A 56 5.70 -13.82 5.49
N GLN A 57 6.87 -13.59 4.88
CA GLN A 57 7.53 -12.30 4.85
C GLN A 57 6.72 -11.28 4.04
N ALA A 58 6.23 -11.66 2.86
CA ALA A 58 5.36 -10.83 2.04
C ALA A 58 4.10 -10.37 2.80
N ARG A 59 3.41 -11.30 3.48
CA ARG A 59 2.26 -10.95 4.34
C ARG A 59 2.64 -10.03 5.49
N SER A 60 3.80 -10.25 6.11
CA SER A 60 4.26 -9.43 7.24
C SER A 60 4.51 -7.98 6.81
N LEU A 61 5.12 -7.76 5.63
CA LEU A 61 5.32 -6.42 5.07
C LEU A 61 3.98 -5.72 4.77
N VAL A 62 3.06 -6.43 4.13
CA VAL A 62 1.73 -5.88 3.81
C VAL A 62 0.97 -5.51 5.07
N GLU A 63 0.95 -6.38 6.09
CA GLU A 63 0.29 -6.08 7.36
C GLU A 63 0.94 -4.90 8.09
N LEU A 64 2.27 -4.82 8.11
CA LEU A 64 3.01 -3.72 8.71
C LEU A 64 2.66 -2.36 8.07
N VAL A 65 2.59 -2.31 6.73
CA VAL A 65 2.16 -1.10 6.01
C VAL A 65 0.69 -0.79 6.27
N ARG A 66 -0.19 -1.81 6.32
CA ARG A 66 -1.61 -1.63 6.68
C ARG A 66 -1.81 -1.11 8.10
N MET A 67 -0.88 -1.37 9.01
CA MET A 67 -0.85 -0.82 10.36
C MET A 67 -0.34 0.63 10.42
N GLY A 68 -0.01 1.23 9.27
CA GLY A 68 0.38 2.64 9.15
C GLY A 68 1.89 2.89 9.16
N VAL A 69 2.71 1.83 9.21
CA VAL A 69 4.17 1.95 9.11
C VAL A 69 4.56 2.26 7.67
N GLU A 70 5.33 3.32 7.49
CA GLU A 70 5.90 3.67 6.18
C GLU A 70 7.30 3.07 6.07
N LEU A 71 7.53 2.31 4.99
CA LEU A 71 8.84 1.81 4.61
C LEU A 71 9.53 2.92 3.80
N VAL A 72 10.59 3.50 4.34
CA VAL A 72 11.30 4.64 3.72
C VAL A 72 12.67 4.25 3.18
N CYS A 73 13.22 3.11 3.60
CA CYS A 73 14.48 2.58 3.09
C CYS A 73 14.56 1.04 3.14
N LEU A 74 15.65 0.49 2.61
CA LEU A 74 15.89 -0.96 2.59
C LEU A 74 16.05 -1.54 4.00
N GLU A 75 16.59 -0.76 4.92
CA GLU A 75 16.77 -1.12 6.33
C GLU A 75 15.43 -1.46 6.99
N ASP A 76 14.36 -0.71 6.69
CA ASP A 76 13.04 -0.97 7.24
C ASP A 76 12.49 -2.33 6.78
N ILE A 77 12.64 -2.63 5.48
CA ILE A 77 12.24 -3.91 4.90
C ILE A 77 13.06 -5.04 5.52
N ALA A 78 14.38 -4.86 5.60
CA ALA A 78 15.31 -5.85 6.15
C ALA A 78 14.95 -6.19 7.60
N ALA A 79 14.67 -5.18 8.42
CA ALA A 79 14.22 -5.33 9.79
C ALA A 79 12.86 -6.04 9.87
N ALA A 80 11.90 -5.65 9.03
CA ALA A 80 10.54 -6.20 9.05
C ALA A 80 10.49 -7.70 8.70
N ILE A 81 11.36 -8.17 7.81
CA ILE A 81 11.37 -9.58 7.36
C ILE A 81 12.54 -10.41 7.91
N ASN A 82 13.31 -9.83 8.85
CA ASN A 82 14.44 -10.44 9.53
C ASN A 82 15.52 -10.97 8.58
N VAL A 83 15.98 -10.12 7.65
CA VAL A 83 17.10 -10.40 6.74
C VAL A 83 18.15 -9.30 6.81
N SER A 84 19.34 -9.54 6.27
CA SER A 84 20.36 -8.48 6.16
C SER A 84 20.01 -7.50 5.04
N VAL A 85 20.36 -6.23 5.22
CA VAL A 85 20.21 -5.20 4.17
C VAL A 85 20.97 -5.59 2.90
N GLN A 86 22.15 -6.23 3.05
CA GLN A 86 22.94 -6.75 1.93
C GLN A 86 22.17 -7.73 1.05
N HIS A 87 21.27 -8.54 1.63
CA HIS A 87 20.42 -9.44 0.87
C HIS A 87 19.42 -8.67 -0.03
N LEU A 88 18.98 -7.48 0.41
CA LEU A 88 18.02 -6.65 -0.31
C LEU A 88 18.65 -5.64 -1.26
N GLN A 89 19.94 -5.33 -1.13
CA GLN A 89 20.65 -4.38 -2.01
C GLN A 89 20.48 -4.70 -3.50
N SER A 90 20.43 -5.99 -3.85
CA SER A 90 20.25 -6.40 -5.25
C SER A 90 18.84 -6.13 -5.79
N TYR A 91 17.85 -5.85 -4.92
CA TYR A 91 16.46 -5.56 -5.29
C TYR A 91 16.16 -4.05 -5.31
N GLU A 92 17.02 -3.23 -4.70
CA GLU A 92 16.90 -1.76 -4.67
C GLU A 92 16.51 -1.14 -6.02
N PRO A 93 17.08 -1.55 -7.17
CA PRO A 93 16.76 -0.91 -8.46
C PRO A 93 15.29 -1.05 -8.89
N ILE A 94 14.53 -1.99 -8.33
CA ILE A 94 13.11 -2.18 -8.63
C ILE A 94 12.19 -1.85 -7.44
N LEU A 95 12.73 -1.51 -6.28
CA LEU A 95 11.95 -1.05 -5.14
C LEU A 95 11.76 0.47 -5.26
N ALA A 96 10.52 0.93 -5.11
CA ALA A 96 10.18 2.33 -5.08
C ALA A 96 9.78 2.73 -3.66
N PHE A 97 10.56 3.61 -3.07
CA PHE A 97 10.28 4.28 -1.80
C PHE A 97 9.62 5.63 -2.12
N ALA A 98 8.37 5.59 -2.55
CA ALA A 98 7.64 6.81 -2.84
C ALA A 98 7.15 7.46 -1.53
N TYR A 99 7.35 8.77 -1.42
CA TYR A 99 6.68 9.56 -0.40
C TYR A 99 5.27 9.88 -0.89
N TYR A 100 4.29 9.21 -0.29
CA TYR A 100 2.91 9.62 -0.40
C TYR A 100 2.66 10.65 0.68
N ASP A 101 2.63 11.91 0.28
CA ASP A 101 2.08 12.92 1.17
C ASP A 101 0.63 12.52 1.45
N ARG A 102 0.40 11.97 2.66
CA ARG A 102 -0.94 11.53 3.12
C ARG A 102 -1.91 12.70 3.19
N LEU A 103 -1.42 13.94 3.07
CA LEU A 103 -2.17 15.19 2.98
C LEU A 103 -2.19 15.79 1.57
N SER A 104 -1.60 15.11 0.56
CA SER A 104 -1.59 15.60 -0.81
C SER A 104 -3.01 15.65 -1.36
N LEU A 105 -3.45 16.87 -1.67
CA LEU A 105 -4.72 17.17 -2.32
C LEU A 105 -4.83 16.54 -3.72
N LEU A 106 -3.72 16.05 -4.29
CA LEU A 106 -3.67 15.48 -5.65
C LEU A 106 -3.90 13.96 -5.66
N SER A 107 -3.72 13.27 -4.53
CA SER A 107 -3.95 11.82 -4.40
C SER A 107 -4.09 11.39 -2.93
N PRO A 108 -5.20 11.73 -2.25
CA PRO A 108 -5.36 11.41 -0.84
C PRO A 108 -5.39 9.89 -0.62
N VAL A 109 -4.51 9.40 0.27
CA VAL A 109 -4.63 8.03 0.79
C VAL A 109 -5.96 7.95 1.52
N LYS A 110 -6.86 7.10 1.02
CA LYS A 110 -8.19 6.97 1.60
C LYS A 110 -8.13 6.30 2.96
N ILE A 111 -8.51 7.02 4.01
CA ILE A 111 -8.62 6.52 5.37
C ILE A 111 -9.79 5.55 5.45
N ASN A 112 -9.52 4.32 5.91
CA ASN A 112 -10.57 3.33 6.09
C ASN A 112 -11.42 3.66 7.33
N ILE A 113 -12.66 4.10 7.11
CA ILE A 113 -13.61 4.50 8.15
C ILE A 113 -13.96 3.35 9.10
N ASN A 114 -13.77 2.10 8.69
CA ASN A 114 -14.08 0.92 9.50
C ASN A 114 -12.95 0.49 10.44
N SER A 115 -11.71 0.93 10.19
CA SER A 115 -10.54 0.55 11.02
C SER A 115 -9.79 1.74 11.62
N ALA A 116 -9.90 2.94 11.04
CA ALA A 116 -9.16 4.11 11.49
C ALA A 116 -9.46 4.50 12.95
N SER A 117 -8.44 4.96 13.65
CA SER A 117 -8.52 5.57 14.98
C SER A 117 -9.20 6.93 14.93
N ILE A 118 -9.58 7.45 16.11
CA ILE A 118 -10.16 8.79 16.24
C ILE A 118 -9.17 9.84 15.72
N GLN A 119 -7.88 9.69 16.03
CA GLN A 119 -6.83 10.61 15.61
C GLN A 119 -6.67 10.64 14.09
N GLU A 120 -6.68 9.47 13.43
CA GLU A 120 -6.59 9.38 11.96
C GLU A 120 -7.82 9.99 11.29
N LEU A 121 -9.01 9.74 11.81
CA LEU A 121 -10.24 10.34 11.29
C LEU A 121 -10.27 11.86 11.47
N ALA A 122 -9.84 12.36 12.62
CA ALA A 122 -9.81 13.78 12.93
C ALA A 122 -8.76 14.55 12.11
N ALA A 123 -7.78 13.86 11.51
CA ALA A 123 -6.81 14.46 10.59
C ALA A 123 -7.47 14.92 9.27
N ILE A 124 -8.66 14.38 8.91
CA ILE A 124 -9.44 14.89 7.79
C ILE A 124 -10.08 16.20 8.24
N THR A 125 -9.72 17.31 7.57
CA THR A 125 -10.13 18.68 7.92
C THR A 125 -11.63 18.84 8.15
N SER A 126 -12.45 18.12 7.37
CA SER A 126 -13.91 18.17 7.46
C SER A 126 -14.53 17.31 8.55
N ILE A 127 -13.81 16.33 9.11
CA ILE A 127 -14.34 15.43 10.14
C ILE A 127 -14.11 16.03 11.53
N GLY A 128 -12.87 16.39 11.87
CA GLY A 128 -12.53 16.85 13.22
C GLY A 128 -12.81 15.82 14.32
N CYS A 129 -12.51 16.17 15.57
CA CYS A 129 -12.56 15.21 16.68
C CYS A 129 -13.98 14.71 17.01
N ASP A 130 -14.99 15.57 16.96
CA ASP A 130 -16.35 15.23 17.40
C ASP A 130 -17.01 14.22 16.45
N LEU A 131 -16.89 14.44 15.14
CA LEU A 131 -17.41 13.49 14.16
C LEU A 131 -16.59 12.20 14.15
N ALA A 132 -15.27 12.27 14.33
CA ALA A 132 -14.42 11.09 14.44
C ALA A 132 -14.86 10.18 15.60
N GLN A 133 -15.14 10.77 16.77
CA GLN A 133 -15.68 10.02 17.91
C GLN A 133 -17.03 9.38 17.57
N LYS A 134 -17.95 10.14 16.98
CA LYS A 134 -19.26 9.59 16.56
C LYS A 134 -19.11 8.43 15.59
N ILE A 135 -18.25 8.56 14.58
CA ILE A 135 -17.96 7.49 13.60
C ILE A 135 -17.51 6.21 14.32
N VAL A 136 -16.55 6.33 15.25
CA VAL A 136 -15.98 5.19 15.98
C VAL A 136 -17.00 4.57 16.93
N SER A 137 -17.71 5.37 17.71
CA SER A 137 -18.75 4.86 18.62
C SER A 137 -19.87 4.16 17.87
N GLN A 138 -20.33 4.75 16.76
CA GLN A 138 -21.45 4.21 16.00
C GLN A 138 -21.07 2.90 15.28
N ARG A 139 -19.87 2.79 14.69
CA ARG A 139 -19.43 1.51 14.08
C ARG A 139 -19.16 0.40 15.11
N GLN A 140 -18.83 0.77 16.36
CA GLN A 140 -18.70 -0.19 17.46
C GLN A 140 -20.07 -0.71 17.91
N GLN A 141 -21.11 0.12 17.85
CA GLN A 141 -22.47 -0.25 18.28
C GLN A 141 -23.24 -1.00 17.19
N GLU A 142 -23.16 -0.55 15.95
CA GLU A 142 -24.00 -1.05 14.84
C GLU A 142 -23.20 -1.82 13.76
N GLY A 143 -21.89 -1.96 13.95
CA GLY A 143 -21.00 -2.66 13.02
C GLY A 143 -20.45 -1.78 11.90
N LYS A 144 -19.70 -2.39 10.98
CA LYS A 144 -19.00 -1.68 9.89
C LYS A 144 -19.98 -0.93 8.97
N TYR A 145 -19.54 0.21 8.45
CA TYR A 145 -20.23 0.93 7.38
C TYR A 145 -19.96 0.27 6.04
N ARG A 146 -21.00 0.16 5.21
CA ARG A 146 -20.90 -0.49 3.88
C ARG A 146 -20.40 0.45 2.79
N ASN A 147 -20.79 1.72 2.85
CA ASN A 147 -20.49 2.75 1.86
C ASN A 147 -20.83 4.15 2.40
N LEU A 148 -20.62 5.18 1.59
CA LEU A 148 -20.91 6.58 1.93
C LEU A 148 -22.38 6.84 2.28
N VAL A 149 -23.32 6.16 1.62
CA VAL A 149 -24.76 6.35 1.85
C VAL A 149 -25.12 5.82 3.24
N ASP A 150 -24.60 4.64 3.59
CA ASP A 150 -24.78 4.02 4.91
C ASP A 150 -24.19 4.90 6.02
N LEU A 151 -22.98 5.44 5.81
CA LEU A 151 -22.35 6.40 6.72
C LEU A 151 -23.21 7.67 6.91
N SER A 152 -23.66 8.27 5.81
CA SER A 152 -24.50 9.47 5.81
C SER A 152 -25.81 9.24 6.55
N SER A 153 -26.52 8.13 6.29
CA SER A 153 -27.81 7.86 6.92
C SER A 153 -27.67 7.59 8.42
N ARG A 154 -26.64 6.84 8.83
CA ARG A 154 -26.43 6.44 10.23
C ARG A 154 -26.00 7.61 11.11
N LEU A 155 -25.23 8.54 10.56
CA LEU A 155 -24.74 9.71 11.30
C LEU A 155 -25.49 11.01 10.99
N ASN A 156 -26.52 10.94 10.14
CA ASN A 156 -27.30 12.08 9.66
C ASN A 156 -26.40 13.21 9.11
N LEU A 157 -25.45 12.85 8.24
CA LEU A 157 -24.50 13.79 7.63
C LEU A 157 -25.14 14.50 6.43
N ASP A 158 -24.90 15.82 6.33
CA ASP A 158 -25.35 16.60 5.18
C ASP A 158 -24.53 16.32 3.91
N SER A 159 -25.07 16.74 2.77
CA SER A 159 -24.47 16.53 1.45
C SER A 159 -23.12 17.24 1.26
N ASP A 160 -22.94 18.38 1.92
CA ASP A 160 -21.74 19.20 1.77
C ASP A 160 -20.56 18.50 2.44
N LEU A 161 -20.75 18.01 3.66
CA LEU A 161 -19.80 17.22 4.40
C LEU A 161 -19.47 15.91 3.68
N ILE A 162 -20.47 15.21 3.15
CA ILE A 162 -20.25 13.99 2.36
C ILE A 162 -19.36 14.27 1.14
N SER A 163 -19.63 15.36 0.42
CA SER A 163 -18.84 15.76 -0.75
C SER A 163 -17.40 16.10 -0.37
N GLN A 164 -17.18 16.67 0.82
CA GLN A 164 -15.84 16.97 1.31
C GLN A 164 -15.06 15.71 1.70
N ILE A 165 -15.70 14.70 2.32
CA ILE A 165 -14.98 13.52 2.82
C ILE A 165 -14.88 12.39 1.80
N MET A 166 -15.73 12.33 0.76
CA MET A 166 -15.84 11.17 -0.15
C MET A 166 -14.53 10.80 -0.87
N HIS A 167 -13.63 11.78 -1.06
CA HIS A 167 -12.33 11.55 -1.68
C HIS A 167 -11.27 11.05 -0.70
N TYR A 168 -11.49 11.21 0.61
CA TYR A 168 -10.54 10.91 1.67
C TYR A 168 -10.87 9.62 2.44
N VAL A 169 -12.00 8.97 2.15
CA VAL A 169 -12.47 7.80 2.92
C VAL A 169 -12.66 6.54 2.08
N SER A 170 -12.43 5.39 2.70
CA SER A 170 -12.71 4.04 2.17
C SER A 170 -13.45 3.19 3.20
N PHE A 171 -14.01 2.06 2.75
CA PHE A 171 -14.91 1.20 3.53
C PHE A 171 -14.46 -0.27 3.60
N THR A 172 -13.22 -0.57 3.20
CA THR A 172 -12.69 -1.93 3.04
C THR A 172 -12.55 -2.73 4.35
#